data_AF-A0A841VCP9-F1
#
_entry.id   AF-A0A841VCP9-F1
#
_cell.length_a   1.000
_cell.length_b   1.000
_cell.length_c   1.000
_cell.angle_alpha   90.00
_cell.angle_beta   90.00
_cell.angle_gamma   90.00
#
_symmetry.space_group_name_H-M   'P 1'
#
loop_
_entity.id
_entity.type
_entity.pdbx_description
1 polymer ?
#
loop_
_entity_poly.entity_id
_entity_poly.type
_entity_poly.pdbx_seq_one_letter_code
_entity_poly.pdbx_strand_id
1 'polypeptide(L)' 'MVIQKKICMIGAFATGKTSLVAMFVHSIFSEKYHTT' A
#
# COMPACT_ATOMS: atom_id res chain seq x y z
N MET A 1 3.92 21.85 12.89
CA MET A 1 3.87 20.68 13.80
C MET A 1 3.60 19.45 12.96
N VAL A 2 4.52 18.47 12.93
CA VAL A 2 4.33 17.24 12.15
C VAL A 2 3.47 16.29 12.98
N ILE A 3 2.32 15.92 12.46
CA ILE A 3 1.41 14.97 13.12
C ILE A 3 1.88 13.56 12.83
N GLN A 4 2.26 12.82 13.87
CA GLN A 4 2.64 11.41 13.77
C GLN A 4 1.45 10.52 14.14
N LYS A 5 1.13 9.54 13.28
CA LYS A 5 0.05 8.57 13.49
C LYS A 5 0.54 7.18 13.08
N LYS A 6 0.16 6.16 13.87
CA LYS A 6 0.41 4.75 13.54
C LYS A 6 -0.87 4.16 12.97
N ILE A 7 -0.79 3.59 11.78
CA ILE A 7 -1.93 3.03 11.04
C ILE A 7 -1.66 1.54 10.79
N CYS A 8 -2.65 0.69 11.02
CA CYS A 8 -2.57 -0.75 10.76
C CYS A 8 -3.56 -1.12 9.65
N MET A 9 -3.13 -1.92 8.69
CA MET A 9 -4.02 -2.50 7.68
C MET A 9 -4.54 -3.84 8.14
N ILE A 10 -5.84 -4.06 8.00
CA ILE A 10 -6.53 -5.29 8.42
C ILE A 10 -7.02 -6.05 7.18
N GLY A 11 -7.02 -7.38 7.23
CA GLY A 11 -7.56 -8.25 6.18
C GLY A 11 -6.82 -9.59 6.10
N ALA A 12 -7.41 -10.56 5.39
CA ALA A 12 -6.84 -11.90 5.19
C ALA A 12 -5.46 -11.88 4.50
N PHE A 13 -4.70 -12.98 4.57
CA PHE A 13 -3.42 -13.10 3.87
C PHE A 13 -3.58 -12.88 2.34
N ALA A 14 -2.54 -12.38 1.68
CA ALA A 14 -2.50 -12.14 0.22
C ALA A 14 -3.54 -11.13 -0.35
N THR A 15 -4.26 -10.37 0.47
CA THR A 15 -5.21 -9.32 0.03
C THR A 15 -4.58 -8.03 -0.52
N GLY A 16 -3.28 -8.01 -0.79
CA GLY A 16 -2.62 -6.85 -1.41
C GLY A 16 -2.25 -5.69 -0.46
N LYS A 17 -2.43 -5.83 0.86
CA LYS A 17 -2.06 -4.82 1.87
C LYS A 17 -0.68 -4.21 1.64
N THR A 18 0.35 -5.05 1.49
CA THR A 18 1.73 -4.59 1.23
C THR A 18 1.87 -3.81 -0.08
N SER A 19 1.17 -4.25 -1.12
CA SER A 19 1.20 -3.60 -2.44
C SER A 19 0.54 -2.22 -2.41
N LEU A 20 -0.55 -2.06 -1.66
CA LEU A 20 -1.24 -0.78 -1.50
C LEU A 20 -0.35 0.26 -0.80
N VAL A 21 0.40 -0.15 0.24
CA VAL A 21 1.36 0.75 0.90
C VAL A 21 2.53 1.10 -0.02
N ALA A 22 3.08 0.12 -0.73
CA ALA A 22 4.14 0.40 -1.71
C ALA A 22 3.69 1.45 -2.73
N MET A 23 2.49 1.29 -3.30
CA MET A 23 1.97 2.18 -4.34
C MET A 23 1.59 3.58 -3.84
N PHE A 24 0.85 3.68 -2.74
CA PHE A 24 0.27 4.96 -2.31
C PHE A 24 1.07 5.72 -1.25
N VAL A 25 1.90 5.03 -0.46
CA VAL A 25 2.70 5.65 0.60
C VAL A 25 4.14 5.85 0.15
N HIS A 26 4.72 4.83 -0.48
CA HIS A 26 6.10 4.90 -0.99
C HIS A 26 6.19 5.35 -2.44
N SER A 27 5.05 5.57 -3.11
CA SER A 27 4.98 5.92 -4.54
C SER A 27 5.67 4.91 -5.47
N ILE A 28 5.76 3.65 -5.04
CA ILE A 28 6.37 2.55 -5.77
C ILE A 28 5.27 1.86 -6.59
N PHE A 29 5.14 2.26 -7.86
CA PHE A 29 4.27 1.59 -8.82
C PHE A 29 5.05 0.57 -9.64
N SER A 30 4.49 -0.63 -9.82
CA SER A 30 5.02 -1.63 -10.75
C SER A 30 4.01 -1.82 -11.88
N GLU A 31 4.41 -1.49 -13.10
CA GLU A 31 3.59 -1.62 -14.32
C GLU A 31 3.12 -3.05 -14.61
N LYS A 32 3.63 -4.06 -13.89
CA LYS A 32 3.25 -5.48 -14.04
C LYS A 32 1.76 -5.77 -13.78
N TYR A 33 1.03 -4.87 -13.13
CA TYR A 33 -0.42 -4.99 -12.89
C TYR A 33 -1.26 -4.08 -13.82
N HIS A 34 -0.76 -3.73 -15.00
CA HIS A 34 -1.64 -3.28 -16.09
C HIS A 34 -2.48 -4.47 -16.59
N THR A 35 -3.57 -4.77 -15.90
CA THR A 35 -4.74 -5.35 -16.57
C THR A 35 -5.47 -4.19 -17.23
N THR A 36 -5.38 -4.08 -18.56
CA THR A 36 -6.32 -3.30 -19.38
C THR A 36 -7.76 -3.70 -19.11
#